data_AF-A0A944Y2R8-F1
#
_entry.id   AF-A0A944Y2R8-F1
#
_cell.length_a   1.000
_cell.length_b   1.000
_cell.length_c   1.000
_cell.angle_alpha   90.00
_cell.angle_beta   90.00
_cell.angle_gamma   90.00
#
_symmetry.space_group_name_H-M   'P 1'
#
loop_
_entity.id
_entity.type
_entity.pdbx_description
1 polymer ?
#
loop_
_entity_poly.entity_id
_entity_poly.type
_entity_poly.pdbx_seq_one_letter_code
_entity_poly.pdbx_strand_id
1 'polypeptide(L)' 'MIALKERGWADPGLLKSHNLGFEDVQKAYDMYSDQSYGVIKVVMDVNGGGA' A
#
# COMPACT_ATOMS: atom_id res chain seq x y z
N MET A 1 3.56 7.43 -15.10
CA MET A 1 2.68 7.89 -14.00
C MET A 1 3.10 9.22 -13.38
N ILE A 2 4.40 9.54 -13.28
CA ILE A 2 4.88 10.82 -12.70
C ILE A 2 4.25 12.03 -13.42
N ALA A 3 4.44 12.14 -14.74
CA ALA A 3 3.89 13.26 -15.52
C ALA A 3 2.34 13.35 -15.48
N LEU A 4 1.62 12.24 -15.30
CA LEU A 4 0.16 12.26 -15.18
C LEU A 4 -0.27 12.82 -13.82
N LYS A 5 0.45 12.44 -12.75
CA LYS A 5 0.23 12.96 -11.40
C LYS A 5 0.56 14.45 -11.32
N GLU A 6 1.68 14.86 -11.90
CA GLU A 6 2.10 16.28 -11.94
C GLU A 6 1.09 17.15 -12.70
N ARG A 7 0.44 16.61 -13.74
CA ARG A 7 -0.64 17.27 -14.47
C ARG A 7 -2.01 17.19 -13.78
N GLY A 8 -2.11 16.50 -12.64
CA GLY A 8 -3.36 16.28 -11.89
C GLY A 8 -4.34 15.31 -12.55
N TRP A 9 -3.93 14.55 -13.57
CA TRP A 9 -4.81 13.64 -14.31
C TRP A 9 -5.03 12.30 -13.60
N ALA A 10 -4.14 11.92 -12.69
CA ALA A 10 -4.29 10.71 -11.89
C ALA A 10 -3.55 10.86 -10.56
N ASP A 11 -4.19 10.51 -9.45
CA ASP A 11 -3.52 10.35 -8.16
C ASP A 11 -3.41 8.88 -7.75
N PRO A 12 -2.29 8.20 -8.05
CA PRO A 12 -2.06 6.82 -7.63
C PRO A 12 -1.88 6.68 -6.11
N GLY A 13 -1.72 7.79 -5.37
CA GLY A 13 -1.66 7.79 -3.91
C GLY A 13 -2.93 7.26 -3.27
N LEU A 14 -4.09 7.51 -3.90
CA LEU A 14 -5.41 7.06 -3.44
C LEU A 14 -5.61 5.55 -3.48
N LEU A 15 -4.78 4.82 -4.23
CA LEU A 15 -4.86 3.36 -4.29
C LEU A 15 -4.30 2.68 -3.03
N LYS A 16 -3.51 3.39 -2.22
CA LYS A 16 -2.93 2.86 -0.99
C LYS A 16 -4.02 2.69 0.07
N SER A 17 -4.59 1.50 0.13
CA SER A 17 -5.56 1.13 1.15
C SER A 17 -4.93 0.92 2.53
N HIS A 18 -3.68 0.45 2.59
CA HIS A 18 -3.01 0.05 3.83
C HIS A 18 -1.53 0.40 3.80
N ASN A 19 -0.98 0.75 4.96
CA ASN A 19 0.45 0.93 5.19
C ASN A 19 0.86 0.06 6.38
N LEU A 20 1.84 -0.81 6.19
CA LEU A 20 2.30 -1.79 7.17
C LEU A 20 3.82 -1.73 7.30
N GLY A 21 4.36 -2.14 8.44
CA GLY A 21 5.79 -2.38 8.57
C GLY A 21 6.20 -3.67 7.86
N PHE A 22 7.47 -3.81 7.51
CA PHE A 22 7.99 -5.01 6.86
C PHE A 22 7.79 -6.29 7.70
N GLU A 23 7.75 -6.16 9.03
CA GLU A 23 7.42 -7.23 9.98
C GLU A 23 6.06 -7.89 9.73
N ASP A 24 5.11 -7.15 9.13
CA ASP A 24 3.76 -7.61 8.83
C ASP A 24 3.62 -8.21 7.42
N VAL A 25 4.71 -8.63 6.78
CA VAL A 25 4.69 -9.14 5.38
C VAL A 25 3.73 -10.32 5.19
N GLN A 26 3.64 -11.23 6.16
CA GLN A 26 2.71 -12.36 6.08
C GLN A 26 1.26 -11.88 6.10
N LYS A 27 0.94 -10.94 7.00
CA LYS A 27 -0.38 -10.33 7.07
C LYS A 27 -0.74 -9.62 5.77
N ALA A 28 0.20 -8.87 5.18
CA ALA A 28 -0.01 -8.22 3.88
C ALA A 28 -0.36 -9.23 2.78
N TYR A 29 0.30 -10.39 2.77
CA TYR A 29 0.02 -11.47 1.84
C TYR A 29 -1.38 -12.06 2.06
N ASP A 30 -1.72 -12.39 3.30
CA ASP A 30 -3.01 -12.99 3.66
C ASP A 30 -4.18 -12.06 3.31
N MET A 31 -4.01 -10.74 3.46
CA MET A 31 -5.01 -9.75 3.05
C MET A 31 -5.37 -9.85 1.56
N TYR A 32 -4.37 -10.02 0.68
CA TYR A 32 -4.63 -10.21 -0.75
C TYR A 32 -5.21 -11.58 -1.07
N SER A 33 -4.74 -12.63 -0.41
CA SER A 33 -5.26 -14.00 -0.58
C SER A 33 -6.75 -14.05 -0.27
N ASP A 34 -7.14 -13.48 0.87
CA ASP A 34 -8.50 -13.59 1.39
C ASP A 34 -9.40 -12.43 0.95
N GLN A 35 -8.86 -11.47 0.18
CA GLN A 35 -9.52 -10.22 -0.21
C GLN A 35 -10.14 -9.48 0.98
N SER A 36 -9.45 -9.53 2.12
CA SER A 36 -9.97 -9.07 3.39
C SER A 36 -9.61 -7.60 3.65
N TYR A 37 -10.30 -7.00 4.62
CA TYR A 37 -10.10 -5.59 5.05
C TYR A 37 -10.22 -4.55 3.93
N GLY A 38 -10.89 -4.86 2.82
CA GLY A 38 -11.03 -3.93 1.69
C GLY A 38 -9.71 -3.62 1.01
N VAL A 39 -8.82 -4.61 0.90
CA VAL A 39 -7.50 -4.42 0.29
C VAL A 39 -7.60 -3.99 -1.18
N ILE A 40 -6.92 -2.90 -1.51
CA ILE A 40 -6.71 -2.43 -2.90
C ILE A 40 -5.21 -2.45 -3.20
N LYS A 41 -4.42 -1.84 -2.31
CA LYS A 41 -2.96 -1.84 -2.35
C LYS A 41 -2.39 -1.64 -0.95
N VAL A 42 -1.49 -2.53 -0.57
CA VAL A 42 -0.65 -2.43 0.63
C VAL A 42 0.69 -1.81 0.24
N VAL A 43 1.17 -0.87 1.06
CA VAL A 43 2.55 -0.36 1.02
C VAL A 43 3.26 -0.83 2.27
N MET A 44 4.54 -1.20 2.13
CA MET A 44 5.37 -1.67 3.23
C MET A 44 6.49 -0.69 3.52
N ASP A 45 6.65 -0.32 4.79
CA ASP A 45 7.81 0.44 5.25
C ASP A 45 8.97 -0.52 5.54
N VAL A 46 10.10 -0.29 4.87
CA VAL A 46 11.32 -1.09 4.96
C VAL A 46 12.42 -0.41 5.78
N ASN A 47 12.19 0.84 6.23
CA ASN A 47 13.15 1.57 7.06
C ASN A 47 12.96 1.22 8.55
N GLY A 48 13.08 -0.06 8.89
CA GLY A 48 13.28 -0.60 10.26
C GLY A 48 12.72 0.20 11.43
N GLY A 49 11.45 0.61 11.40
CA GLY A 49 10.90 1.50 12.41
C GLY A 49 9.38 1.45 12.46
N GLY A 50 8.86 0.47 13.20
CA GLY A 50 7.57 0.63 13.87
C GLY A 50 7.63 1.90 14.73
N ALA A 51 6.64 2.77 14.55
CA ALA A 51 6.36 3.87 15.46
C ALA A 51 5.47 3.36 16.61
#